data_AF-A0A2Z6ZWV1-F1
#
_entry.id   AF-A0A2Z6ZWV1-F1
#
_cell.length_a   1.000
_cell.length_b   1.000
_cell.length_c   1.000
_cell.angle_alpha   90.00
_cell.angle_beta   90.00
_cell.angle_gamma   90.00
#
_symmetry.space_group_name_H-M   'P 1'
#
loop_
_entity.id
_entity.type
_entity.pdbx_description
1 polymer ?
#
loop_
_entity_poly.entity_id
_entity_poly.type
_entity_poly.pdbx_seq_one_letter_code
_entity_poly.pdbx_strand_id
1 'polypeptide(L)' 'MVSMKNPLAAILDRNKFTGLNYQDWLRNLNLVLASEKLLYAIEKSPPKFAPADISPEELC' A
#
# COMPACT_ATOMS: atom_id res chain seq x y z
N MET A 1 -3.82 1.07 -22.10
CA MET A 1 -4.79 1.07 -20.99
C MET A 1 -4.14 0.31 -19.85
N VAL A 2 -3.95 0.94 -18.69
CA VAL A 2 -3.41 0.22 -17.53
C VAL A 2 -4.50 -0.75 -17.09
N SER A 3 -4.26 -2.06 -17.26
CA SER A 3 -5.14 -3.09 -16.73
C SER A 3 -5.12 -2.94 -15.22
N MET A 4 -6.13 -2.27 -14.66
CA MET A 4 -6.32 -2.20 -13.22
C MET A 4 -6.68 -3.61 -12.76
N LYS A 5 -5.66 -4.37 -12.31
CA LYS A 5 -5.83 -5.71 -11.74
C LYS A 5 -6.77 -5.68 -10.53
N ASN A 6 -6.96 -4.51 -9.92
CA ASN A 6 -7.85 -4.29 -8.81
C ASN A 6 -9.09 -3.48 -9.27
N PRO A 7 -10.30 -4.05 -9.24
CA PRO A 7 -11.53 -3.33 -9.59
C PRO A 7 -11.80 -2.13 -8.67
N LEU A 8 -11.24 -2.12 -7.45
CA LEU A 8 -11.34 -0.99 -6.52
C LEU A 8 -10.48 0.19 -6.95
N ALA A 9 -9.42 0.00 -7.75
CA ALA A 9 -8.57 1.10 -8.20
C ALA A 9 -9.33 2.14 -9.03
N ALA A 10 -10.43 1.74 -9.69
CA ALA A 10 -11.32 2.65 -10.41
C ALA A 10 -11.97 3.72 -9.51
N ILE A 11 -12.03 3.50 -8.18
CA ILE A 11 -12.55 4.50 -7.23
C ILE A 11 -11.64 5.72 -7.14
N LEU A 12 -10.32 5.54 -7.32
CA LEU A 12 -9.33 6.62 -7.29
C LEU A 12 -9.43 7.49 -8.54
N ASP A 13 -9.74 6.88 -9.69
CA ASP A 13 -9.99 7.61 -10.94
C ASP A 13 -11.29 8.41 -10.90
N ARG A 14 -12.32 7.91 -10.20
CA ARG A 14 -13.61 8.60 -10.02
C ARG A 14 -13.57 9.68 -8.95
N ASN A 15 -12.82 9.47 -7.87
CA ASN A 15 -12.63 10.41 -6.78
C ASN A 15 -11.19 10.90 -6.74
N LYS A 16 -10.78 11.60 -7.81
CA LYS A 16 -9.45 12.18 -7.89
C LYS A 16 -9.21 13.15 -6.74
N PHE A 17 -7.96 13.24 -6.31
CA PHE A 17 -7.59 14.19 -5.29
C PHE A 17 -7.81 15.62 -5.77
N THR A 18 -8.70 16.32 -5.08
CA THR A 18 -9.02 17.73 -5.25
C THR A 18 -8.90 18.36 -3.87
N GLY A 19 -7.67 18.65 -3.42
CA GLY A 19 -7.32 19.39 -2.18
C GLY A 19 -8.28 19.29 -0.98
N LEU A 20 -9.44 19.91 -1.11
CA LEU A 20 -10.63 19.84 -0.26
C LEU A 20 -11.09 18.42 0.13
N ASN A 21 -10.84 17.39 -0.68
CA ASN A 21 -11.33 16.01 -0.44
C ASN A 21 -10.27 15.06 0.14
N TYR A 22 -9.23 15.59 0.79
CA TYR A 22 -8.11 14.80 1.28
C TYR A 22 -8.52 13.58 2.12
N GLN A 23 -9.48 13.74 3.03
CA GLN A 23 -9.94 12.65 3.89
C GLN A 23 -10.62 11.51 3.09
N ASP A 24 -11.49 11.87 2.15
CA ASP A 24 -12.17 10.90 1.30
C ASP A 24 -11.19 10.20 0.36
N TRP A 25 -10.26 10.96 -0.23
CA TRP A 25 -9.21 10.43 -1.07
C TRP A 25 -8.29 9.47 -0.30
N LEU A 26 -7.86 9.83 0.91
CA LEU A 26 -7.02 8.98 1.75
C LEU A 26 -7.76 7.69 2.15
N ARG A 27 -9.05 7.78 2.46
CA ARG A 27 -9.88 6.60 2.76
C ARG A 27 -9.99 5.66 1.55
N ASN A 28 -10.21 6.22 0.36
CA ASN A 28 -10.26 5.47 -0.88
C ASN A 28 -8.90 4.81 -1.19
N LEU A 29 -7.79 5.50 -0.93
CA LEU A 29 -6.45 4.96 -1.08
C LEU A 29 -6.19 3.80 -0.11
N ASN A 30 -6.57 3.93 1.16
CA ASN A 30 -6.45 2.86 2.16
C ASN A 30 -7.22 1.60 1.75
N LEU A 31 -8.41 1.74 1.15
CA LEU A 31 -9.19 0.59 0.67
C LEU A 31 -8.50 -0.17 -0.46
N VAL A 32 -7.95 0.55 -1.44
CA VAL A 32 -7.22 -0.05 -2.56
C VAL A 32 -5.97 -0.78 -2.05
N LEU A 33 -5.21 -0.14 -1.16
CA LEU A 33 -4.00 -0.72 -0.60
C LEU A 33 -4.30 -1.91 0.34
N ALA A 34 -5.38 -1.87 1.11
CA ALA A 34 -5.84 -3.02 1.90
C ALA A 34 -6.20 -4.22 1.02
N SER A 35 -6.91 -3.97 -0.09
CA SER A 35 -7.28 -5.01 -1.05
C SER A 35 -6.06 -5.67 -1.70
N GLU A 36 -4.96 -4.93 -1.88
CA GLU A 36 -3.72 -5.44 -2.46
C GLU A 36 -2.73 -5.95 -1.40
N LYS A 37 -3.11 -5.92 -0.11
CA LYS A 37 -2.23 -6.24 1.03
C LYS A 37 -0.98 -5.34 1.09
N LEU A 38 -1.10 -4.11 0.59
CA LEU A 38 -0.05 -3.09 0.50
C LEU A 38 -0.17 -1.98 1.56
N LEU A 39 -0.98 -2.17 2.62
CA LEU A 39 -1.13 -1.18 3.70
C LEU A 39 0.22 -0.79 4.35
N TYR A 40 1.21 -1.68 4.30
CA TYR A 40 2.57 -1.40 4.76
C TYR A 40 3.25 -0.24 4.02
N ALA A 41 2.80 0.12 2.82
CA ALA A 41 3.37 1.23 2.04
C ALA A 41 3.03 2.61 2.63
N ILE A 42 1.98 2.68 3.47
CA ILE A 42 1.48 3.89 4.12
C ILE A 42 1.82 3.90 5.61
N GLU A 43 2.00 2.74 6.21
CA GLU A 43 2.52 2.63 7.57
C GLU A 43 3.97 3.13 7.59
N LYS A 44 4.24 4.17 8.39
CA LYS A 44 5.58 4.72 8.59
C LYS A 44 6.57 3.71 9.18
N SER A 45 6.08 2.62 9.75
CA SER A 45 6.92 1.52 10.19
C SER A 45 7.26 0.64 8.99
N PRO A 46 8.55 0.52 8.61
CA PRO A 46 8.94 -0.47 7.61
C PRO A 46 8.41 -1.83 8.05
N PRO A 47 8.00 -2.71 7.11
CA PRO A 47 7.72 -4.08 7.45
C PRO A 47 8.91 -4.59 8.24
N LYS A 48 8.69 -5.20 9.41
CA LYS A 48 9.65 -6.15 9.95
C LYS A 48 9.68 -7.29 8.94
N PHE A 49 10.44 -7.12 7.87
CA PHE A 49 11.06 -8.25 7.22
C PHE A 49 11.81 -8.93 8.35
N ALA A 50 11.32 -10.10 8.76
CA ALA A 50 12.12 -11.00 9.57
C ALA A 50 13.50 -11.02 8.88
N PRO A 51 14.61 -10.76 9.59
CA PRO A 51 15.92 -10.91 8.98
C PRO A 51 15.89 -12.30 8.34
N ALA A 52 16.06 -12.33 7.02
CA ALA A 52 16.24 -13.58 6.31
C ALA A 52 17.21 -14.39 7.14
N ASP A 53 16.82 -15.61 7.45
CA ASP A 53 17.46 -16.58 8.32
C ASP A 53 18.99 -16.65 8.10
N ILE A 54 19.73 -15.67 8.63
CA ILE A 54 21.19 -15.72 8.63
C ILE A 54 21.51 -16.56 9.85
N SER A 55 21.68 -17.87 9.62
CA SER A 55 22.33 -18.75 10.57
C SER A 55 23.59 -18.04 11.10
N PRO A 56 23.83 -18.03 12.42
CA PRO A 56 24.99 -17.36 13.01
C PRO A 56 26.36 -17.94 12.60
N GLU A 57 26.43 -18.89 11.66
CA GLU A 57 27.68 -19.49 11.18
C GLU A 57 28.45 -18.66 10.14
N GLU A 58 27.84 -17.64 9.52
CA GLU A 58 28.47 -16.82 8.46
C GLU A 58 28.95 -15.43 8.96
N LEU A 59 29.25 -15.32 10.26
CA LEU A 59 29.89 -14.14 10.85
C LEU A 59 31.26 -14.55 11.38
N CYS A 60 32.12 -14.96 10.44
CA CYS A 60 33.52 -15.28 10.67
C CYS A 60 34.39 -14.02 10.71
#